data_AF-A0A7G7SZP7-F1
#
_entry.id   AF-A0A7G7SZP7-F1
#
_cell.length_a   1.000
_cell.length_b   1.000
_cell.length_c   1.000
_cell.angle_alpha   90.00
_cell.angle_beta   90.00
_cell.angle_gamma   90.00
#
_symmetry.space_group_name_H-M   'P 1'
#
loop_
_entity.id
_entity.type
_entity.pdbx_description
1 polymer ?
#
loop_
_entity_poly.entity_id
_entity_poly.type
_entity_poly.pdbx_seq_one_letter_code
_entity_poly.pdbx_strand_id
1 'polypeptide(L)'
;MSLRFPPLRPLLWRGAVAAALALCMALPAAAQQAAHWLPAWIASPTPDRLDGPAGSSLQFERQSVRQDMRLGTAAQALRFRISNELGTAPLKIGAASVRLANAAQPAQPVLFDGRREIVLPPGGVLLSDPVALRAPALAEIALTLYFPEATRPAVRRTAVRVADGNVEVSDATALSYRQNVVSAVYAQTSASPRVVVALGDSITEGATAARGSNGDWPALLGKRLEQACPGQVVVLNAGISGNKLLDAGRSPSALARLDRDVLALPGIDQVLLFEGINDIRHSGPPAFAPGRTAADMQLGYRQVTERLRQHGIATIGATLTPFGASERYEPVSAATRQALNAFIRDSKTFDTVIDFDAILRMPDNPESLPAAITRDHLHPNDAGYARMANAIDLSLFGCKAR
;
A
#
# COMPACT_ATOMS: atom_id res chain seq x y z
N MET A 1 48.65 75.81 41.28
CA MET A 1 48.67 75.34 42.67
C MET A 1 47.41 74.51 42.88
N SER A 2 47.59 73.25 43.24
CA SER A 2 46.70 72.12 42.91
C SER A 2 45.58 71.90 43.94
N LEU A 3 44.35 71.63 43.49
CA LEU A 3 43.27 71.15 44.34
C LEU A 3 42.72 69.83 43.75
N ARG A 4 42.87 68.75 44.52
CA ARG A 4 42.36 67.40 44.24
C ARG A 4 40.97 67.25 44.86
N PHE A 5 40.03 66.69 44.11
CA PHE A 5 38.68 66.37 44.56
C PHE A 5 38.61 64.97 45.24
N PRO A 6 37.75 64.78 46.25
CA PRO A 6 37.36 63.45 46.73
C PRO A 6 36.08 62.93 46.02
N PRO A 7 35.81 61.61 46.06
CA PRO A 7 34.78 60.98 45.25
C PRO A 7 33.39 60.95 45.92
N LEU A 8 32.35 61.05 45.10
CA LEU A 8 30.94 60.91 45.46
C LEU A 8 30.49 59.43 45.43
N ARG A 9 29.76 59.02 46.46
CA ARG A 9 29.01 57.76 46.50
C ARG A 9 27.61 57.95 45.87
N PRO A 10 27.08 56.99 45.09
CA PRO A 10 25.74 57.09 44.54
C PRO A 10 24.69 56.63 45.56
N LEU A 11 23.67 57.48 45.78
CA LEU A 11 22.44 57.14 46.47
C LEU A 11 21.45 56.44 45.54
N LEU A 12 20.81 55.43 46.10
CA LEU A 12 19.67 54.68 45.57
C LEU A 12 18.46 55.60 45.37
N TRP A 13 17.79 55.48 44.23
CA TRP A 13 16.39 55.88 44.09
C TRP A 13 15.60 54.75 43.43
N ARG A 14 14.77 54.08 44.23
CA ARG A 14 13.68 53.20 43.80
C ARG A 14 12.41 54.05 43.79
N GLY A 15 11.73 54.12 42.66
CA GLY A 15 10.44 54.80 42.55
C GLY A 15 9.81 54.69 41.17
N ALA A 16 8.96 53.68 41.02
CA ALA A 16 7.75 53.62 40.18
C ALA A 16 7.82 54.14 38.72
N VAL A 17 7.74 53.21 37.76
CA VAL A 17 7.01 53.46 36.50
C VAL A 17 5.92 52.41 36.34
N ALA A 18 4.74 52.95 36.13
CA ALA A 18 3.42 52.39 35.96
C ALA A 18 3.33 51.15 35.06
N ALA A 19 2.40 50.28 35.47
CA ALA A 19 1.87 49.15 34.74
C ALA A 19 1.34 49.56 33.35
N ALA A 20 2.08 49.20 32.31
CA ALA A 20 1.52 48.87 31.00
C ALA A 20 1.39 47.34 30.95
N LEU A 21 0.35 46.80 31.59
CA LEU A 21 -0.08 45.43 31.34
C LEU A 21 -0.58 45.39 29.91
N ALA A 22 0.32 44.97 29.01
CA ALA A 22 0.02 44.64 27.64
C ALA A 22 -1.15 43.64 27.64
N LEU A 23 -2.32 44.14 27.22
CA LEU A 23 -3.42 43.30 26.78
C LEU A 23 -2.99 42.67 25.44
N CYS A 24 -2.03 41.75 25.50
CA CYS A 24 -1.81 40.81 24.41
C CYS A 24 -3.07 39.97 24.35
N MET A 25 -3.99 40.34 23.46
CA MET A 25 -5.04 39.44 23.01
C MET A 25 -4.35 38.15 22.57
N ALA A 26 -4.40 37.13 23.42
CA ALA A 26 -4.17 35.77 23.01
C ALA A 26 -5.34 35.43 22.08
N LEU A 27 -5.17 35.77 20.79
CA LEU A 27 -5.91 35.10 19.74
C LEU A 27 -5.69 33.61 20.02
N PRO A 28 -6.74 32.78 20.11
CA PRO A 28 -6.53 31.36 20.06
C PRO A 28 -5.87 31.14 18.71
N ALA A 29 -4.56 30.85 18.73
CA ALA A 29 -3.93 30.22 17.59
C ALA A 29 -4.73 28.93 17.43
N ALA A 30 -5.69 28.93 16.51
CA ALA A 30 -6.33 27.71 16.08
C ALA A 30 -5.16 26.81 15.74
N ALA A 31 -4.95 25.78 16.56
CA ALA A 31 -3.89 24.81 16.33
C ALA A 31 -4.21 24.23 14.96
N GLN A 32 -3.55 24.77 13.94
CA GLN A 32 -3.70 24.32 12.58
C GLN A 32 -3.16 22.91 12.63
N GLN A 33 -4.07 21.92 12.70
CA GLN A 33 -3.69 20.51 12.77
C GLN A 33 -2.63 20.30 11.72
N ALA A 34 -1.42 19.94 12.16
CA ALA A 34 -0.27 19.85 11.29
C ALA A 34 -0.64 18.90 10.16
N ALA A 35 -0.72 19.44 8.93
CA ALA A 35 -1.05 18.64 7.78
C ALA A 35 0.02 17.55 7.63
N HIS A 36 -0.39 16.30 7.67
CA HIS A 36 0.51 15.15 7.63
C HIS A 36 0.34 14.40 6.31
N TRP A 37 1.42 13.74 5.91
CA TRP A 37 1.46 12.92 4.70
C TRP A 37 1.19 11.47 5.09
N LEU A 38 0.09 10.92 4.59
CA LEU A 38 -0.26 9.51 4.77
C LEU A 38 -0.31 8.80 3.42
N PRO A 39 0.05 7.51 3.36
CA PRO A 39 -0.16 6.71 2.17
C PRO A 39 -1.66 6.61 1.86
N ALA A 40 -2.06 7.03 0.67
CA ALA A 40 -3.43 6.93 0.17
C ALA A 40 -3.60 5.79 -0.84
N TRP A 41 -2.50 5.33 -1.42
CA TRP A 41 -2.46 4.19 -2.33
C TRP A 41 -1.04 3.61 -2.33
N ILE A 42 -0.89 2.29 -2.45
CA ILE A 42 0.41 1.62 -2.58
C ILE A 42 0.36 0.47 -3.59
N ALA A 43 1.54 0.14 -4.12
CA ALA A 43 1.82 -1.10 -4.81
C ALA A 43 3.25 -1.54 -4.52
N SER A 44 3.39 -2.77 -4.03
CA SER A 44 4.69 -3.29 -3.61
C SER A 44 5.68 -3.47 -4.77
N PRO A 45 6.96 -3.08 -4.59
CA PRO A 45 8.03 -3.41 -5.53
C PRO A 45 8.18 -4.92 -5.76
N THR A 46 8.31 -5.31 -7.03
CA THR A 46 8.57 -6.70 -7.48
C THR A 46 9.64 -6.68 -8.56
N PRO A 47 10.57 -7.66 -8.58
CA PRO A 47 11.56 -7.73 -9.66
C PRO A 47 10.87 -7.89 -11.02
N ASP A 48 11.60 -7.63 -12.10
CA ASP A 48 11.15 -7.95 -13.46
C ASP A 48 10.74 -9.42 -13.50
N ARG A 49 9.47 -9.67 -13.84
CA ARG A 49 8.90 -11.01 -13.80
C ARG A 49 9.37 -11.89 -14.95
N LEU A 50 10.02 -11.30 -15.98
CA LEU A 50 10.54 -12.00 -17.17
C LEU A 50 9.49 -12.91 -17.86
N ASP A 51 8.20 -12.67 -17.60
CA ASP A 51 7.08 -13.48 -18.04
C ASP A 51 6.47 -12.89 -19.31
N GLY A 52 7.18 -13.11 -20.43
CA GLY A 52 6.78 -12.83 -21.80
C GLY A 52 7.66 -13.61 -22.79
N PRO A 53 7.24 -13.81 -24.06
CA PRO A 53 8.11 -14.38 -25.08
C PRO A 53 9.46 -13.66 -25.11
N ALA A 54 10.56 -14.41 -25.29
CA ALA A 54 11.87 -13.81 -25.52
C ALA A 54 11.78 -12.80 -26.67
N GLY A 55 12.10 -11.53 -26.41
CA GLY A 55 11.98 -10.43 -27.38
C GLY A 55 10.71 -9.60 -27.33
N SER A 56 9.70 -9.98 -26.53
CA SER A 56 8.55 -9.09 -26.25
C SER A 56 8.93 -8.06 -25.18
N SER A 57 8.80 -6.77 -25.50
CA SER A 57 9.05 -5.72 -24.52
C SER A 57 7.92 -5.71 -23.49
N LEU A 58 8.18 -6.27 -22.30
CA LEU A 58 7.48 -5.92 -21.05
C LEU A 58 7.86 -4.51 -20.55
N GLN A 59 8.71 -3.81 -21.32
CA GLN A 59 9.32 -2.53 -21.02
C GLN A 59 8.53 -1.41 -21.68
N PHE A 60 8.62 -0.22 -21.12
CA PHE A 60 8.15 1.01 -21.77
C PHE A 60 9.32 1.64 -22.50
N GLU A 61 9.10 2.12 -23.73
CA GLU A 61 10.13 2.82 -24.51
C GLU A 61 9.45 3.85 -25.44
N ARG A 62 9.85 5.12 -25.33
CA ARG A 62 9.22 6.25 -26.05
C ARG A 62 7.70 6.25 -25.88
N GLN A 63 7.22 6.02 -24.66
CA GLN A 63 5.80 5.80 -24.36
C GLN A 63 5.36 6.60 -23.13
N SER A 64 4.12 7.07 -23.19
CA SER A 64 3.39 7.63 -22.05
C SER A 64 2.54 6.54 -21.42
N VAL A 65 2.73 6.30 -20.13
CA VAL A 65 2.01 5.28 -19.36
C VAL A 65 1.17 5.98 -18.31
N ARG A 66 -0.13 5.82 -18.43
CA ARG A 66 -1.09 6.31 -17.47
C ARG A 66 -1.53 5.20 -16.53
N GLN A 67 -1.45 5.46 -15.24
CA GLN A 67 -1.97 4.62 -14.19
C GLN A 67 -3.09 5.34 -13.44
N ASP A 68 -4.26 4.70 -13.40
CA ASP A 68 -5.38 5.19 -12.61
C ASP A 68 -5.33 4.55 -11.22
N MET A 69 -5.43 5.36 -10.17
CA MET A 69 -5.27 4.93 -8.79
C MET A 69 -6.39 5.50 -7.93
N ARG A 70 -7.17 4.63 -7.29
CA ARG A 70 -8.19 5.03 -6.31
C ARG A 70 -7.53 5.37 -4.98
N LEU A 71 -7.74 6.59 -4.50
CA LEU A 71 -7.23 7.06 -3.22
C LEU A 71 -8.07 6.51 -2.06
N GLY A 72 -7.42 6.03 -1.01
CA GLY A 72 -8.07 5.54 0.21
C GLY A 72 -8.47 6.64 1.19
N THR A 73 -7.95 7.87 1.04
CA THR A 73 -8.29 9.04 1.86
C THR A 73 -8.45 10.27 0.98
N ALA A 74 -9.17 11.27 1.48
CA ALA A 74 -9.17 12.61 0.91
C ALA A 74 -7.78 13.25 0.99
N ALA A 75 -7.49 14.13 0.04
CA ALA A 75 -6.21 14.80 -0.11
C ALA A 75 -6.39 16.29 -0.43
N GLN A 76 -5.56 17.13 0.17
CA GLN A 76 -5.40 18.54 -0.22
C GLN A 76 -4.28 18.70 -1.26
N ALA A 77 -3.26 17.85 -1.17
CA ALA A 77 -2.15 17.74 -2.11
C ALA A 77 -1.67 16.29 -2.17
N LEU A 78 -0.94 15.94 -3.22
CA LEU A 78 -0.41 14.60 -3.46
C LEU A 78 1.11 14.62 -3.63
N ARG A 79 1.76 13.52 -3.24
CA ARG A 79 3.16 13.21 -3.57
C ARG A 79 3.27 11.79 -4.10
N PHE A 80 4.16 11.57 -5.05
CA PHE A 80 4.34 10.28 -5.71
C PHE A 80 5.68 9.68 -5.34
N ARG A 81 5.68 8.41 -4.91
CA ARG A 81 6.89 7.63 -4.64
C ARG A 81 7.24 6.78 -5.85
N ILE A 82 8.21 7.25 -6.62
CA ILE A 82 8.79 6.52 -7.74
C ILE A 82 9.88 5.58 -7.20
N SER A 83 9.76 4.29 -7.48
CA SER A 83 10.65 3.24 -7.00
C SER A 83 11.39 2.58 -8.16
N ASN A 84 12.71 2.47 -7.97
CA ASN A 84 13.61 1.60 -8.72
C ASN A 84 14.32 0.62 -7.76
N GLU A 85 13.73 0.34 -6.58
CA GLU A 85 14.36 -0.40 -5.48
C GLU A 85 14.77 -1.82 -5.86
N LEU A 86 13.98 -2.47 -6.72
CA LEU A 86 14.26 -3.80 -7.26
C LEU A 86 14.64 -3.77 -8.75
N GLY A 87 14.89 -2.57 -9.29
CA GLY A 87 15.34 -2.42 -10.68
C GLY A 87 16.84 -2.67 -10.83
N THR A 88 17.24 -3.07 -12.03
CA THR A 88 18.62 -3.47 -12.36
C THR A 88 19.33 -2.51 -13.30
N ALA A 89 18.65 -1.45 -13.75
CA ALA A 89 19.19 -0.41 -14.63
C ALA A 89 18.66 0.98 -14.19
N PRO A 90 19.32 2.07 -14.57
CA PRO A 90 18.80 3.42 -14.33
C PRO A 90 17.41 3.61 -14.95
N LEU A 91 16.51 4.22 -14.17
CA LEU A 91 15.14 4.53 -14.57
C LEU A 91 15.06 6.01 -14.96
N LYS A 92 14.82 6.31 -16.24
CA LYS A 92 14.61 7.69 -16.72
C LYS A 92 13.13 8.00 -16.92
N ILE A 93 12.68 9.09 -16.31
CA ILE A 93 11.35 9.67 -16.53
C ILE A 93 11.55 11.03 -17.19
N GLY A 94 10.97 11.20 -18.38
CA GLY A 94 11.09 12.43 -19.19
C GLY A 94 9.99 13.46 -18.93
N ALA A 95 8.85 13.02 -18.41
CA ALA A 95 7.78 13.90 -17.96
C ALA A 95 6.83 13.14 -17.02
N ALA A 96 6.17 13.87 -16.14
CA ALA A 96 5.13 13.34 -15.28
C ALA A 96 4.01 14.36 -15.09
N SER A 97 2.76 13.90 -15.12
CA SER A 97 1.59 14.75 -14.88
C SER A 97 0.46 13.97 -14.21
N VAL A 98 -0.38 14.66 -13.46
CA VAL A 98 -1.53 14.05 -12.77
C VAL A 98 -2.78 14.90 -12.91
N ARG A 99 -3.93 14.23 -13.06
CA ARG A 99 -5.26 14.83 -12.93
C ARG A 99 -6.18 13.94 -12.10
N LEU A 100 -7.33 14.48 -11.71
CA LEU A 100 -8.46 13.62 -11.33
C LEU A 100 -8.94 12.86 -12.57
N ALA A 101 -9.18 11.56 -12.42
CA ALA A 101 -9.74 10.75 -13.49
C ALA A 101 -11.15 11.25 -13.84
N ASN A 102 -11.51 11.19 -15.12
CA ASN A 102 -12.82 11.65 -15.65
C ASN A 102 -13.17 13.12 -15.37
N ALA A 103 -12.20 13.93 -14.93
CA ALA A 103 -12.40 15.34 -14.65
C ALA A 103 -11.90 16.20 -15.84
N ALA A 104 -12.61 17.31 -16.11
CA ALA A 104 -12.28 18.21 -17.21
C ALA A 104 -11.07 19.12 -16.92
N GLN A 105 -10.59 19.16 -15.67
CA GLN A 105 -9.43 19.95 -15.31
C GLN A 105 -8.17 19.43 -16.03
N PRO A 106 -7.29 20.34 -16.50
CA PRO A 106 -6.04 19.94 -17.12
C PRO A 106 -5.13 19.21 -16.14
N ALA A 107 -4.26 18.35 -16.67
CA ALA A 107 -3.25 17.69 -15.87
C ALA A 107 -2.24 18.69 -15.29
N GLN A 108 -1.93 18.53 -14.02
CA GLN A 108 -0.89 19.28 -13.32
C GLN A 108 0.46 18.58 -13.48
N PRO A 109 1.56 19.31 -13.67
CA PRO A 109 2.89 18.71 -13.71
C PRO A 109 3.26 18.09 -12.36
N VAL A 110 3.90 16.93 -12.42
CA VAL A 110 4.55 16.30 -11.25
C VAL A 110 6.05 16.54 -11.41
N LEU A 111 6.63 17.24 -10.43
CA LEU A 111 8.03 17.67 -10.46
C LEU A 111 8.84 16.97 -9.35
N PHE A 112 10.16 17.03 -9.47
CA PHE A 112 11.11 16.48 -8.51
C PHE A 112 12.18 17.52 -8.21
N ASP A 113 12.05 18.23 -7.10
CA ASP A 113 12.90 19.37 -6.76
C ASP A 113 12.87 20.41 -7.91
N GLY A 114 11.65 20.72 -8.38
CA GLY A 114 11.38 21.61 -9.52
C GLY A 114 11.69 21.03 -10.90
N ARG A 115 12.31 19.84 -11.00
CA ARG A 115 12.70 19.23 -12.28
C ARG A 115 11.58 18.41 -12.89
N ARG A 116 11.45 18.48 -14.21
CA ARG A 116 10.52 17.65 -15.02
C ARG A 116 11.10 16.28 -15.37
N GLU A 117 12.42 16.20 -15.46
CA GLU A 117 13.15 15.00 -15.84
C GLU A 117 14.00 14.50 -14.68
N ILE A 118 14.00 13.19 -14.49
CA ILE A 118 14.80 12.52 -13.47
C ILE A 118 15.40 11.23 -13.99
N VAL A 119 16.52 10.84 -13.39
CA VAL A 119 17.12 9.51 -13.53
C VAL A 119 17.27 8.92 -12.14
N LEU A 120 16.57 7.83 -11.85
CA LEU A 120 16.75 7.05 -10.63
C LEU A 120 17.80 5.96 -10.84
N PRO A 121 18.83 5.85 -9.98
CA PRO A 121 19.72 4.70 -10.02
C PRO A 121 18.98 3.41 -9.61
N PRO A 122 19.50 2.22 -9.98
CA PRO A 122 19.08 0.96 -9.37
C PRO A 122 19.11 1.03 -7.84
N GLY A 123 18.10 0.46 -7.18
CA GLY A 123 17.96 0.52 -5.72
C GLY A 123 17.39 1.84 -5.18
N GLY A 124 17.21 2.86 -6.05
CA GLY A 124 16.79 4.20 -5.65
C GLY A 124 15.27 4.39 -5.51
N VAL A 125 14.89 5.42 -4.76
CA VAL A 125 13.52 5.91 -4.60
C VAL A 125 13.55 7.43 -4.65
N LEU A 126 12.58 8.06 -5.32
CA LEU A 126 12.33 9.49 -5.22
C LEU A 126 10.89 9.78 -4.83
N LEU A 127 10.71 10.85 -4.06
CA LEU A 127 9.43 11.49 -3.83
C LEU A 127 9.32 12.71 -4.75
N SER A 128 8.15 12.90 -5.35
CA SER A 128 7.84 14.13 -6.06
C SER A 128 7.69 15.32 -5.10
N ASP A 129 7.73 16.52 -5.67
CA ASP A 129 7.21 17.72 -5.02
C ASP A 129 5.70 17.56 -4.74
N PRO A 130 5.14 18.30 -3.75
CA PRO A 130 3.70 18.37 -3.56
C PRO A 130 2.98 18.91 -4.81
N VAL A 131 1.96 18.18 -5.27
CA VAL A 131 1.04 18.65 -6.31
C VAL A 131 -0.27 19.06 -5.65
N ALA A 132 -0.68 20.32 -5.83
CA ALA A 132 -1.91 20.87 -5.26
C ALA A 132 -3.17 20.37 -5.99
N LEU A 133 -3.44 19.08 -5.85
CA LEU A 133 -4.61 18.39 -6.39
C LEU A 133 -5.52 17.95 -5.23
N ARG A 134 -6.63 18.67 -5.05
CA ARG A 134 -7.65 18.29 -4.08
C ARG A 134 -8.46 17.10 -4.62
N ALA A 135 -8.63 16.08 -3.79
CA ALA A 135 -9.38 14.88 -4.14
C ALA A 135 -10.17 14.38 -2.92
N PRO A 136 -11.46 14.02 -3.05
CA PRO A 136 -12.17 13.32 -1.98
C PRO A 136 -11.66 11.88 -1.83
N ALA A 137 -11.97 11.23 -0.71
CA ALA A 137 -11.70 9.81 -0.54
C ALA A 137 -12.42 9.00 -1.63
N LEU A 138 -11.80 7.89 -2.06
CA LEU A 138 -12.24 7.04 -3.16
C LEU A 138 -12.25 7.69 -4.55
N ALA A 139 -11.80 8.93 -4.70
CA ALA A 139 -11.54 9.51 -6.01
C ALA A 139 -10.40 8.75 -6.71
N GLU A 140 -10.49 8.67 -8.03
CA GLU A 140 -9.41 8.16 -8.86
C GLU A 140 -8.58 9.32 -9.40
N ILE A 141 -7.26 9.15 -9.34
CA ILE A 141 -6.30 10.02 -10.03
C ILE A 141 -5.72 9.29 -11.23
N ALA A 142 -5.40 10.03 -12.28
CA ALA A 142 -4.72 9.56 -13.47
C ALA A 142 -3.30 10.15 -13.49
N LEU A 143 -2.30 9.36 -13.09
CA LEU A 143 -0.89 9.74 -13.18
C LEU A 143 -0.31 9.22 -14.49
N THR A 144 0.25 10.11 -15.31
CA THR A 144 0.93 9.76 -16.56
C THR A 144 2.43 10.00 -16.41
N LEU A 145 3.23 8.99 -16.75
CA LEU A 145 4.69 9.06 -16.81
C LEU A 145 5.16 8.82 -18.25
N TYR A 146 6.04 9.66 -18.76
CA TYR A 146 6.68 9.47 -20.05
C TYR A 146 8.06 8.82 -19.89
N PHE A 147 8.27 7.70 -20.58
CA PHE A 147 9.52 6.95 -20.60
C PHE A 147 10.22 7.17 -21.95
N PRO A 148 11.22 8.07 -22.03
CA PRO A 148 11.91 8.36 -23.29
C PRO A 148 12.84 7.21 -23.75
N GLU A 149 13.22 6.32 -22.83
CA GLU A 149 14.17 5.23 -23.02
C GLU A 149 13.57 3.91 -22.53
N ALA A 150 14.13 2.79 -22.99
CA ALA A 150 13.71 1.46 -22.60
C ALA A 150 13.82 1.27 -21.07
N THR A 151 12.68 0.99 -20.43
CA THR A 151 12.55 0.95 -18.97
C THR A 151 11.91 -0.35 -18.52
N ARG A 152 12.56 -1.07 -17.61
CA ARG A 152 12.02 -2.26 -16.93
C ARG A 152 11.45 -1.89 -15.57
N PRO A 153 10.12 -1.78 -15.43
CA PRO A 153 9.53 -1.30 -14.19
C PRO A 153 9.59 -2.40 -13.11
N ALA A 154 9.90 -2.00 -11.87
CA ALA A 154 10.12 -2.93 -10.75
C ALA A 154 9.07 -2.81 -9.63
N VAL A 155 7.84 -2.45 -9.99
CA VAL A 155 6.65 -2.52 -9.13
C VAL A 155 5.66 -3.55 -9.67
N ARG A 156 4.88 -4.18 -8.77
CA ARG A 156 3.89 -5.20 -9.14
C ARG A 156 2.99 -4.74 -10.28
N ARG A 157 2.43 -5.71 -11.00
CA ARG A 157 1.57 -5.43 -12.13
C ARG A 157 0.30 -4.69 -11.69
N THR A 158 -0.05 -3.66 -12.44
CA THR A 158 -1.27 -2.87 -12.26
C THR A 158 -1.93 -2.62 -13.62
N ALA A 159 -3.18 -2.17 -13.58
CA ALA A 159 -3.87 -1.74 -14.80
C ALA A 159 -3.30 -0.39 -15.26
N VAL A 160 -2.87 -0.33 -16.52
CA VAL A 160 -2.29 0.87 -17.13
C VAL A 160 -2.84 1.07 -18.53
N ARG A 161 -2.80 2.31 -19.01
CA ARG A 161 -3.01 2.67 -20.42
C ARG A 161 -1.69 3.16 -20.99
N VAL A 162 -1.37 2.74 -22.21
CA VAL A 162 -0.09 3.05 -22.85
C VAL A 162 -0.36 3.70 -24.20
N ALA A 163 0.31 4.81 -24.47
CA ALA A 163 0.30 5.48 -25.76
C ALA A 163 1.74 5.79 -26.19
N ASP A 164 1.98 5.75 -27.50
CA ASP A 164 3.31 6.06 -28.05
C ASP A 164 3.57 7.58 -28.04
N GLY A 165 4.81 7.95 -27.78
CA GLY A 165 5.26 9.34 -27.66
C GLY A 165 4.99 9.97 -26.29
N ASN A 166 5.36 11.24 -26.17
CA ASN A 166 5.08 12.08 -25.01
C ASN A 166 3.72 12.77 -25.22
N VAL A 167 2.64 12.08 -24.86
CA VAL A 167 1.26 12.47 -25.16
C VAL A 167 0.36 12.26 -23.95
N GLU A 168 -0.76 12.99 -23.91
CA GLU A 168 -1.82 12.66 -22.95
C GLU A 168 -2.48 11.32 -23.33
N VAL A 169 -2.66 10.45 -22.33
CA VAL A 169 -3.27 9.13 -22.53
C VAL A 169 -4.78 9.19 -22.30
N SER A 170 -5.54 8.96 -23.38
CA SER A 170 -7.00 9.02 -23.40
C SER A 170 -7.67 7.95 -22.52
N ASP A 171 -8.86 8.25 -22.02
CA ASP A 171 -9.73 7.29 -21.32
C ASP A 171 -10.14 6.12 -22.22
N ALA A 172 -10.22 6.35 -23.54
CA ALA A 172 -10.55 5.33 -24.54
C ALA A 172 -9.42 4.34 -24.84
N THR A 173 -8.18 4.61 -24.38
CA THR A 173 -7.06 3.69 -24.56
C THR A 173 -7.31 2.41 -23.77
N ALA A 174 -7.11 1.26 -24.43
CA ALA A 174 -7.35 -0.03 -23.81
C ALA A 174 -6.46 -0.27 -22.57
N LEU A 175 -7.03 -0.89 -21.55
CA LEU A 175 -6.30 -1.30 -20.37
C LEU A 175 -5.36 -2.46 -20.69
N SER A 176 -4.12 -2.32 -20.25
CA SER A 176 -3.11 -3.36 -20.19
C SER A 176 -2.78 -3.68 -18.74
N TYR A 177 -2.16 -4.84 -18.49
CA TYR A 177 -1.69 -5.24 -17.16
C TYR A 177 -0.17 -5.42 -17.21
N ARG A 178 0.55 -4.48 -16.62
CA ARG A 178 2.01 -4.32 -16.75
C ARG A 178 2.63 -3.89 -15.42
N GLN A 179 3.91 -4.19 -15.23
CA GLN A 179 4.67 -3.64 -14.11
C GLN A 179 4.78 -2.12 -14.24
N ASN A 180 4.95 -1.43 -13.13
CA ASN A 180 5.06 0.04 -13.09
C ASN A 180 6.25 0.47 -12.21
N VAL A 181 6.41 1.78 -12.00
CA VAL A 181 7.46 2.40 -11.19
C VAL A 181 6.90 3.15 -9.99
N VAL A 182 5.58 3.27 -9.87
CA VAL A 182 4.93 4.00 -8.77
C VAL A 182 4.59 3.03 -7.65
N SER A 183 5.18 3.26 -6.47
CA SER A 183 5.05 2.36 -5.32
C SER A 183 4.13 2.91 -4.23
N ALA A 184 3.95 4.23 -4.16
CA ALA A 184 3.01 4.87 -3.25
C ALA A 184 2.54 6.22 -3.78
N VAL A 185 1.32 6.59 -3.39
CA VAL A 185 0.81 7.96 -3.46
C VAL A 185 0.55 8.41 -2.02
N TYR A 186 1.19 9.49 -1.61
CA TYR A 186 0.95 10.12 -0.31
C TYR A 186 -0.05 11.26 -0.48
N ALA A 187 -1.02 11.32 0.41
CA ALA A 187 -1.99 12.41 0.52
C ALA A 187 -1.63 13.31 1.70
N GLN A 188 -1.61 14.61 1.46
CA GLN A 188 -1.61 15.60 2.52
C GLN A 188 -3.04 15.76 3.04
N THR A 189 -3.25 15.46 4.31
CA THR A 189 -4.57 15.54 4.96
C THR A 189 -4.45 16.13 6.36
N SER A 190 -5.57 16.65 6.86
CA SER A 190 -5.74 17.06 8.26
C SER A 190 -6.44 16.00 9.09
N ALA A 191 -7.13 15.05 8.45
CA ALA A 191 -7.70 13.90 9.13
C ALA A 191 -6.59 12.92 9.54
N SER A 192 -6.72 12.27 10.69
CA SER A 192 -5.83 11.21 11.15
C SER A 192 -6.57 9.87 11.13
N PRO A 193 -6.85 9.30 9.94
CA PRO A 193 -7.47 7.99 9.84
C PRO A 193 -6.54 6.91 10.37
N ARG A 194 -7.14 5.78 10.76
CA ARG A 194 -6.41 4.53 10.96
C ARG A 194 -5.92 4.00 9.62
N VAL A 195 -4.64 3.67 9.48
CA VAL A 195 -4.08 3.10 8.24
C VAL A 195 -3.86 1.60 8.41
N VAL A 196 -4.48 0.84 7.51
CA VAL A 196 -4.45 -0.62 7.46
C VAL A 196 -3.73 -1.07 6.20
N VAL A 197 -2.69 -1.89 6.34
CA VAL A 197 -2.02 -2.53 5.19
C VAL A 197 -2.46 -3.99 5.09
N ALA A 198 -3.08 -4.36 3.97
CA ALA A 198 -3.29 -5.75 3.61
C ALA A 198 -1.98 -6.30 3.00
N LEU A 199 -1.24 -7.09 3.77
CA LEU A 199 0.02 -7.72 3.37
C LEU A 199 -0.26 -9.16 2.97
N GLY A 200 -0.06 -9.51 1.70
CA GLY A 200 -0.46 -10.82 1.21
C GLY A 200 0.09 -11.23 -0.15
N ASP A 201 -0.46 -12.34 -0.64
CA ASP A 201 -0.13 -12.95 -1.93
C ASP A 201 -1.07 -12.51 -3.08
N SER A 202 -1.30 -13.39 -4.07
CA SER A 202 -2.19 -13.17 -5.21
C SER A 202 -3.65 -12.95 -4.84
N ILE A 203 -4.13 -13.53 -3.74
CA ILE A 203 -5.51 -13.33 -3.29
C ILE A 203 -5.66 -11.92 -2.73
N THR A 204 -4.63 -11.41 -2.05
CA THR A 204 -4.60 -10.01 -1.59
C THR A 204 -4.35 -9.03 -2.74
N GLU A 205 -3.49 -9.37 -3.70
CA GLU A 205 -3.24 -8.54 -4.89
C GLU A 205 -4.52 -8.35 -5.73
N GLY A 206 -5.44 -9.33 -5.69
CA GLY A 206 -6.62 -9.35 -6.53
C GLY A 206 -6.33 -9.92 -7.92
N ALA A 207 -5.53 -10.98 -8.02
CA ALA A 207 -5.00 -11.54 -9.28
C ALA A 207 -6.05 -11.89 -10.36
N THR A 208 -7.30 -11.98 -9.95
CA THR A 208 -8.47 -12.42 -10.70
C THR A 208 -9.60 -11.42 -10.70
N ALA A 209 -9.42 -10.27 -10.04
CA ALA A 209 -10.37 -9.19 -10.10
C ALA A 209 -10.36 -8.60 -11.52
N ALA A 210 -11.51 -8.07 -11.97
CA ALA A 210 -11.58 -7.32 -13.22
C ALA A 210 -10.54 -6.18 -13.22
N ARG A 211 -9.73 -6.10 -14.26
CA ARG A 211 -8.59 -5.16 -14.32
C ARG A 211 -9.08 -3.72 -14.24
N GLY A 212 -8.52 -2.95 -13.32
CA GLY A 212 -8.88 -1.54 -13.12
C GLY A 212 -10.24 -1.31 -12.45
N SER A 213 -10.96 -2.35 -12.02
CA SER A 213 -12.26 -2.19 -11.35
C SER A 213 -12.15 -1.80 -9.88
N ASN A 214 -10.95 -1.96 -9.29
CA ASN A 214 -10.73 -1.93 -7.84
C ASN A 214 -11.68 -2.89 -7.09
N GLY A 215 -11.91 -4.08 -7.68
CA GLY A 215 -12.75 -5.16 -7.19
C GLY A 215 -12.03 -6.18 -6.31
N ASP A 216 -10.75 -5.97 -6.01
CA ASP A 216 -10.02 -6.74 -5.00
C ASP A 216 -10.59 -6.49 -3.59
N TRP A 217 -10.49 -7.49 -2.71
CA TRP A 217 -11.10 -7.40 -1.38
C TRP A 217 -10.57 -6.24 -0.52
N PRO A 218 -9.26 -5.85 -0.55
CA PRO A 218 -8.79 -4.69 0.21
C PRO A 218 -9.44 -3.40 -0.27
N ALA A 219 -9.52 -3.20 -1.60
CA ALA A 219 -10.12 -2.02 -2.18
C ALA A 219 -11.64 -1.95 -1.88
N LEU A 220 -12.34 -3.08 -1.91
CA LEU A 220 -13.76 -3.17 -1.53
C LEU A 220 -13.98 -2.93 -0.03
N LEU A 221 -13.10 -3.45 0.84
CA LEU A 221 -13.14 -3.16 2.28
C LEU A 221 -12.96 -1.67 2.55
N GLY A 222 -11.98 -1.01 1.89
CA GLY A 222 -11.79 0.43 2.00
C GLY A 222 -13.03 1.22 1.59
N LYS A 223 -13.72 0.79 0.51
CA LYS A 223 -15.00 1.39 0.10
C LYS A 223 -16.08 1.23 1.18
N ARG A 224 -16.23 0.03 1.76
CA ARG A 224 -17.21 -0.22 2.84
C ARG A 224 -16.93 0.65 4.07
N LEU A 225 -15.67 0.76 4.47
CA LEU A 225 -15.24 1.55 5.61
C LEU A 225 -15.49 3.04 5.41
N GLU A 226 -15.16 3.58 4.23
CA GLU A 226 -15.46 4.98 3.91
C GLU A 226 -16.97 5.25 3.87
N GLN A 227 -17.78 4.30 3.39
CA GLN A 227 -19.24 4.45 3.39
C GLN A 227 -19.85 4.40 4.79
N ALA A 228 -19.36 3.51 5.66
CA ALA A 228 -19.90 3.34 7.01
C ALA A 228 -19.34 4.37 8.01
N CYS A 229 -18.08 4.75 7.84
CA CYS A 229 -17.32 5.60 8.74
C CYS A 229 -16.38 6.54 7.95
N PRO A 230 -16.93 7.56 7.25
CA PRO A 230 -16.15 8.42 6.36
C PRO A 230 -14.91 9.02 7.01
N GLY A 231 -13.77 8.91 6.33
CA GLY A 231 -12.49 9.49 6.74
C GLY A 231 -11.83 8.85 7.97
N GLN A 232 -12.35 7.73 8.48
CA GLN A 232 -11.80 7.08 9.69
C GLN A 232 -10.75 6.02 9.41
N VAL A 233 -10.79 5.36 8.25
CA VAL A 233 -9.91 4.22 7.96
C VAL A 233 -9.45 4.24 6.50
N VAL A 234 -8.16 4.03 6.29
CA VAL A 234 -7.53 3.85 4.98
C VAL A 234 -7.07 2.40 4.86
N VAL A 235 -7.44 1.73 3.76
CA VAL A 235 -6.99 0.36 3.46
C VAL A 235 -6.04 0.39 2.26
N LEU A 236 -4.86 -0.19 2.44
CA LEU A 236 -3.77 -0.24 1.47
C LEU A 236 -3.48 -1.67 1.04
N ASN A 237 -3.17 -1.88 -0.24
CA ASN A 237 -2.96 -3.21 -0.81
C ASN A 237 -1.48 -3.47 -1.13
N ALA A 238 -0.80 -4.18 -0.23
CA ALA A 238 0.56 -4.69 -0.39
C ALA A 238 0.58 -6.16 -0.85
N GLY A 239 -0.45 -6.62 -1.56
CA GLY A 239 -0.54 -7.95 -2.14
C GLY A 239 0.42 -8.13 -3.32
N ILE A 240 1.06 -9.31 -3.43
CA ILE A 240 1.90 -9.66 -4.58
C ILE A 240 1.59 -11.10 -5.03
N SER A 241 1.23 -11.28 -6.30
CA SER A 241 0.94 -12.58 -6.89
C SER A 241 2.12 -13.53 -6.85
N GLY A 242 1.93 -14.65 -6.14
CA GLY A 242 2.96 -15.68 -5.92
C GLY A 242 3.99 -15.32 -4.86
N ASN A 243 3.69 -14.34 -4.00
CA ASN A 243 4.48 -14.08 -2.80
C ASN A 243 4.26 -15.19 -1.76
N LYS A 244 5.24 -15.29 -0.87
CA LYS A 244 5.36 -16.29 0.18
C LYS A 244 5.78 -15.56 1.44
N LEU A 245 5.43 -16.10 2.60
CA LEU A 245 5.80 -15.55 3.90
C LEU A 245 7.31 -15.64 4.15
N LEU A 246 7.87 -16.84 3.96
CA LEU A 246 9.23 -17.19 4.36
C LEU A 246 10.20 -17.11 3.18
N ASP A 247 9.84 -17.75 2.08
CA ASP A 247 10.72 -17.94 0.93
C ASP A 247 10.61 -16.82 -0.10
N ALA A 248 11.67 -16.59 -0.85
CA ALA A 248 11.56 -15.82 -2.07
C ALA A 248 10.62 -16.55 -3.05
N GLY A 249 9.64 -15.81 -3.57
CA GLY A 249 8.72 -16.28 -4.61
C GLY A 249 8.96 -15.51 -5.89
N ARG A 250 7.88 -14.98 -6.46
CA ARG A 250 7.95 -14.01 -7.58
C ARG A 250 8.42 -12.60 -7.13
N SER A 251 8.70 -12.45 -5.85
CA SER A 251 9.19 -11.26 -5.16
C SER A 251 9.94 -11.71 -3.89
N PRO A 252 10.70 -10.81 -3.23
CA PRO A 252 11.17 -11.06 -1.87
C PRO A 252 10.02 -11.48 -0.95
N SER A 253 10.28 -12.37 0.00
CA SER A 253 9.27 -12.88 0.93
C SER A 253 8.59 -11.76 1.72
N ALA A 254 7.39 -12.00 2.25
CA ALA A 254 6.70 -11.04 3.08
C ALA A 254 7.56 -10.61 4.30
N LEU A 255 8.33 -11.55 4.88
CA LEU A 255 9.32 -11.22 5.92
C LEU A 255 10.41 -10.26 5.44
N ALA A 256 10.96 -10.52 4.24
CA ALA A 256 12.05 -9.72 3.67
C ALA A 256 11.61 -8.34 3.21
N ARG A 257 10.33 -8.17 2.82
CA ARG A 257 9.79 -6.89 2.37
C ARG A 257 9.02 -6.12 3.46
N LEU A 258 8.91 -6.65 4.67
CA LEU A 258 8.12 -6.04 5.75
C LEU A 258 8.55 -4.61 6.04
N ASP A 259 9.86 -4.34 6.10
CA ASP A 259 10.39 -3.01 6.35
C ASP A 259 9.96 -2.04 5.26
N ARG A 260 10.17 -2.44 4.00
CA ARG A 260 9.91 -1.59 2.84
C ARG A 260 8.42 -1.33 2.61
N ASP A 261 7.60 -2.36 2.72
CA ASP A 261 6.18 -2.32 2.32
C ASP A 261 5.26 -1.93 3.49
N VAL A 262 5.76 -1.93 4.72
CA VAL A 262 4.99 -1.57 5.92
C VAL A 262 5.75 -0.60 6.82
N LEU A 263 6.88 -0.99 7.40
CA LEU A 263 7.49 -0.22 8.51
C LEU A 263 8.07 1.13 8.08
N ALA A 264 8.47 1.26 6.82
CA ALA A 264 8.98 2.49 6.22
C ALA A 264 7.85 3.42 5.74
N LEU A 265 6.59 2.96 5.74
CA LEU A 265 5.44 3.81 5.45
C LEU A 265 5.04 4.58 6.71
N PRO A 266 4.71 5.89 6.60
CA PRO A 266 4.30 6.67 7.75
C PRO A 266 2.87 6.31 8.19
N GLY A 267 2.67 6.28 9.51
CA GLY A 267 1.33 6.23 10.11
C GLY A 267 0.59 4.92 9.94
N ILE A 268 1.28 3.79 9.81
CA ILE A 268 0.63 2.47 9.78
C ILE A 268 0.18 2.10 11.19
N ASP A 269 -1.10 1.76 11.35
CA ASP A 269 -1.67 1.33 12.64
C ASP A 269 -1.92 -0.17 12.70
N GLN A 270 -2.26 -0.78 11.55
CA GLN A 270 -2.63 -2.18 11.47
C GLN A 270 -2.09 -2.87 10.22
N VAL A 271 -1.74 -4.15 10.34
CA VAL A 271 -1.49 -5.04 9.20
C VAL A 271 -2.49 -6.19 9.24
N LEU A 272 -3.19 -6.40 8.12
CA LEU A 272 -3.94 -7.61 7.86
C LEU A 272 -3.02 -8.58 7.09
N LEU A 273 -2.52 -9.59 7.78
CA LEU A 273 -1.59 -10.57 7.24
C LEU A 273 -2.36 -11.74 6.63
N PHE A 274 -2.28 -11.86 5.31
CA PHE A 274 -2.90 -12.94 4.54
C PHE A 274 -1.91 -13.55 3.55
N GLU A 275 -1.05 -14.40 4.08
CA GLU A 275 0.08 -15.06 3.40
C GLU A 275 0.18 -16.51 3.83
N GLY A 276 0.73 -17.38 2.96
CA GLY A 276 1.13 -18.74 3.31
C GLY A 276 0.61 -19.86 2.42
N ILE A 277 -0.41 -19.60 1.59
CA ILE A 277 -0.94 -20.65 0.70
C ILE A 277 0.10 -21.07 -0.35
N ASN A 278 1.01 -20.17 -0.73
CA ASN A 278 2.10 -20.47 -1.65
C ASN A 278 3.26 -21.17 -0.95
N ASP A 279 3.52 -20.90 0.34
CA ASP A 279 4.63 -21.49 1.11
C ASP A 279 4.45 -22.99 1.31
N ILE A 280 3.23 -23.42 1.63
CA ILE A 280 2.93 -24.81 1.99
C ILE A 280 2.94 -25.78 0.80
N ARG A 281 2.97 -25.25 -0.43
CA ARG A 281 2.96 -26.04 -1.66
C ARG A 281 4.35 -26.50 -2.07
N HIS A 282 4.42 -27.71 -2.63
CA HIS A 282 5.62 -28.19 -3.29
C HIS A 282 5.97 -27.35 -4.54
N SER A 283 7.25 -27.20 -4.83
CA SER A 283 7.66 -26.69 -6.15
C SER A 283 7.51 -27.78 -7.21
N GLY A 284 7.22 -27.35 -8.44
CA GLY A 284 7.23 -28.21 -9.61
C GLY A 284 8.64 -28.40 -10.20
N PRO A 285 8.76 -29.16 -11.30
CA PRO A 285 10.01 -29.32 -12.03
C PRO A 285 10.63 -27.97 -12.46
N PRO A 286 11.97 -27.90 -12.67
CA PRO A 286 12.90 -29.03 -12.69
C PRO A 286 13.41 -29.48 -11.31
N ALA A 287 13.23 -28.66 -10.27
CA ALA A 287 13.71 -28.96 -8.92
C ALA A 287 12.53 -29.01 -7.94
N PHE A 288 12.18 -30.24 -7.51
CA PHE A 288 11.24 -30.44 -6.43
C PHE A 288 11.82 -29.94 -5.11
N ALA A 289 11.02 -29.18 -4.36
CA ALA A 289 11.30 -28.75 -3.01
C ALA A 289 10.02 -28.95 -2.17
N PRO A 290 10.15 -29.48 -0.95
CA PRO A 290 9.02 -29.59 -0.04
C PRO A 290 8.42 -28.21 0.25
N GLY A 291 7.09 -28.14 0.32
CA GLY A 291 6.43 -26.97 0.91
C GLY A 291 6.80 -26.81 2.38
N ARG A 292 6.62 -25.59 2.91
CA ARG A 292 6.92 -25.28 4.31
C ARG A 292 6.00 -26.01 5.26
N THR A 293 6.56 -26.47 6.37
CA THR A 293 5.79 -27.15 7.42
C THR A 293 4.93 -26.14 8.19
N ALA A 294 3.92 -26.64 8.92
CA ALA A 294 3.14 -25.78 9.81
C ALA A 294 4.02 -25.10 10.87
N ALA A 295 5.02 -25.80 11.41
CA ALA A 295 5.93 -25.25 12.42
C ALA A 295 6.77 -24.08 11.88
N ASP A 296 7.30 -24.21 10.67
CA ASP A 296 8.07 -23.14 10.01
C ASP A 296 7.19 -21.90 9.79
N MET A 297 5.98 -22.12 9.28
CA MET A 297 5.02 -21.04 9.00
C MET A 297 4.57 -20.33 10.28
N GLN A 298 4.31 -21.08 11.35
CA GLN A 298 4.01 -20.51 12.67
C GLN A 298 5.17 -19.67 13.22
N LEU A 299 6.41 -20.10 13.02
CA LEU A 299 7.59 -19.29 13.35
C LEU A 299 7.59 -18.00 12.53
N GLY A 300 7.35 -18.06 11.23
CA GLY A 300 7.24 -16.89 10.36
C GLY A 300 6.17 -15.89 10.81
N TYR A 301 4.97 -16.36 11.13
CA TYR A 301 3.89 -15.51 11.65
C TYR A 301 4.27 -14.84 12.97
N ARG A 302 4.95 -15.55 13.88
CA ARG A 302 5.47 -14.96 15.12
C ARG A 302 6.53 -13.89 14.85
N GLN A 303 7.40 -14.09 13.87
CA GLN A 303 8.41 -13.09 13.49
C GLN A 303 7.78 -11.82 12.90
N VAL A 304 6.77 -11.95 12.03
CA VAL A 304 6.05 -10.77 11.50
C VAL A 304 5.35 -10.01 12.63
N THR A 305 4.58 -10.70 13.47
CA THR A 305 3.81 -10.07 14.55
C THR A 305 4.70 -9.40 15.58
N GLU A 306 5.83 -10.00 15.95
CA GLU A 306 6.77 -9.40 16.90
C GLU A 306 7.41 -8.13 16.35
N ARG A 307 7.83 -8.13 15.07
CA ARG A 307 8.38 -6.93 14.42
C ARG A 307 7.36 -5.81 14.29
N LEU A 308 6.10 -6.14 14.00
CA LEU A 308 5.02 -5.15 13.95
C LEU A 308 4.73 -4.56 15.34
N ARG A 309 4.69 -5.40 16.38
CA ARG A 309 4.47 -4.98 17.77
C ARG A 309 5.56 -4.03 18.27
N GLN A 310 6.82 -4.24 17.88
CA GLN A 310 7.94 -3.33 18.20
C GLN A 310 7.75 -1.92 17.62
N HIS A 311 6.93 -1.78 16.59
CA HIS A 311 6.55 -0.50 15.99
C HIS A 311 5.16 -0.01 16.43
N GLY A 312 4.51 -0.67 17.40
CA GLY A 312 3.16 -0.33 17.86
C GLY A 312 2.06 -0.65 16.85
N ILE A 313 2.34 -1.50 15.84
CA ILE A 313 1.40 -1.86 14.78
C ILE A 313 0.66 -3.15 15.19
N ALA A 314 -0.67 -3.09 15.22
CA ALA A 314 -1.49 -4.26 15.52
C ALA A 314 -1.59 -5.20 14.32
N THR A 315 -1.67 -6.50 14.56
CA THR A 315 -1.76 -7.52 13.50
C THR A 315 -3.11 -8.23 13.53
N ILE A 316 -3.77 -8.25 12.37
CA ILE A 316 -4.96 -9.04 12.07
C ILE A 316 -4.50 -10.28 11.28
N GLY A 317 -4.68 -11.47 11.83
CA GLY A 317 -4.41 -12.72 11.12
C GLY A 317 -5.57 -13.11 10.22
N ALA A 318 -5.31 -13.54 8.99
CA ALA A 318 -6.32 -14.08 8.09
C ALA A 318 -6.11 -15.57 7.82
N THR A 319 -7.16 -16.38 8.00
CA THR A 319 -7.07 -17.82 7.70
C THR A 319 -6.91 -18.08 6.21
N LEU A 320 -6.09 -19.08 5.86
CA LEU A 320 -5.85 -19.53 4.49
C LEU A 320 -7.11 -20.12 3.88
N THR A 321 -7.47 -19.73 2.66
CA THR A 321 -8.72 -20.16 2.01
C THR A 321 -8.65 -21.59 1.49
N PRO A 322 -9.81 -22.25 1.28
CA PRO A 322 -9.85 -23.58 0.68
C PRO A 322 -9.35 -23.57 -0.76
N PHE A 323 -8.79 -24.69 -1.22
CA PHE A 323 -8.23 -24.83 -2.56
C PHE A 323 -8.33 -26.26 -3.13
N GLY A 324 -9.26 -27.06 -2.58
CA GLY A 324 -9.44 -28.50 -2.80
C GLY A 324 -9.65 -28.94 -4.24
N ALA A 325 -10.22 -28.07 -5.07
CA ALA A 325 -10.48 -28.34 -6.49
C ALA A 325 -9.47 -27.64 -7.42
N SER A 326 -8.43 -27.01 -6.87
CA SER A 326 -7.40 -26.35 -7.66
C SER A 326 -6.44 -27.37 -8.27
N GLU A 327 -5.91 -27.07 -9.47
CA GLU A 327 -4.76 -27.79 -10.06
C GLU A 327 -3.53 -27.82 -9.13
N ARG A 328 -3.52 -26.95 -8.12
CA ARG A 328 -2.45 -26.74 -7.15
C ARG A 328 -2.66 -27.51 -5.84
N TYR A 329 -3.73 -28.29 -5.75
CA TYR A 329 -4.09 -29.03 -4.56
C TYR A 329 -3.16 -30.22 -4.30
N GLU A 330 -2.74 -30.36 -3.05
CA GLU A 330 -1.96 -31.48 -2.55
C GLU A 330 -2.50 -31.82 -1.14
N PRO A 331 -2.78 -33.09 -0.82
CA PRO A 331 -3.31 -33.47 0.51
C PRO A 331 -2.43 -33.02 1.69
N VAL A 332 -1.10 -33.06 1.53
CA VAL A 332 -0.15 -32.61 2.54
C VAL A 332 -0.21 -31.09 2.76
N SER A 333 -0.37 -30.33 1.67
CA SER A 333 -0.55 -28.88 1.71
C SER A 333 -1.90 -28.53 2.37
N ALA A 334 -2.96 -29.30 2.10
CA ALA A 334 -4.26 -29.12 2.74
C ALA A 334 -4.22 -29.40 4.25
N ALA A 335 -3.54 -30.48 4.68
CA ALA A 335 -3.34 -30.77 6.10
C ALA A 335 -2.54 -29.66 6.80
N THR A 336 -1.50 -29.14 6.14
CA THR A 336 -0.72 -28.00 6.65
C THR A 336 -1.58 -26.74 6.75
N ARG A 337 -2.39 -26.45 5.73
CA ARG A 337 -3.35 -25.34 5.74
C ARG A 337 -4.31 -25.42 6.94
N GLN A 338 -4.89 -26.58 7.20
CA GLN A 338 -5.80 -26.78 8.33
C GLN A 338 -5.10 -26.55 9.68
N ALA A 339 -3.87 -27.07 9.84
CA ALA A 339 -3.06 -26.84 11.04
C ALA A 339 -2.73 -25.35 11.24
N LEU A 340 -2.42 -24.62 10.15
CA LEU A 340 -2.20 -23.18 10.21
C LEU A 340 -3.47 -22.40 10.54
N ASN A 341 -4.61 -22.78 9.98
CA ASN A 341 -5.87 -22.12 10.29
C ASN A 341 -6.30 -22.33 11.75
N ALA A 342 -6.06 -23.51 12.33
CA ALA A 342 -6.25 -23.73 13.76
C ALA A 342 -5.31 -22.83 14.59
N PHE A 343 -4.02 -22.77 14.22
CA PHE A 343 -3.07 -21.87 14.88
C PHE A 343 -3.48 -20.39 14.80
N ILE A 344 -3.92 -19.91 13.63
CA ILE A 344 -4.34 -18.52 13.41
C ILE A 344 -5.51 -18.18 14.34
N ARG A 345 -6.50 -19.08 14.48
CA ARG A 345 -7.67 -18.88 15.34
C ARG A 345 -7.32 -18.90 16.83
N ASP A 346 -6.49 -19.85 17.25
CA ASP A 346 -6.43 -20.24 18.66
C ASP A 346 -5.18 -19.73 19.40
N SER A 347 -4.08 -19.45 18.69
CA SER A 347 -2.77 -19.22 19.33
C SER A 347 -2.59 -17.88 20.04
N LYS A 348 -3.49 -16.90 19.81
CA LYS A 348 -3.34 -15.50 20.25
C LYS A 348 -2.05 -14.82 19.75
N THR A 349 -1.45 -15.35 18.69
CA THR A 349 -0.31 -14.70 18.01
C THR A 349 -0.70 -13.37 17.38
N PHE A 350 -1.96 -13.26 16.92
CA PHE A 350 -2.56 -12.07 16.32
C PHE A 350 -3.47 -11.35 17.32
N ASP A 351 -3.59 -10.03 17.19
CA ASP A 351 -4.46 -9.22 18.04
C ASP A 351 -5.94 -9.48 17.73
N THR A 352 -6.26 -9.67 16.45
CA THR A 352 -7.58 -10.10 15.98
C THR A 352 -7.44 -11.05 14.77
N VAL A 353 -8.54 -11.71 14.40
CA VAL A 353 -8.57 -12.71 13.32
C VAL A 353 -9.75 -12.48 12.40
N ILE A 354 -9.53 -12.63 11.09
CA ILE A 354 -10.57 -12.72 10.06
C ILE A 354 -10.55 -14.13 9.47
N ASP A 355 -11.66 -14.84 9.56
CA ASP A 355 -11.74 -16.23 9.12
C ASP A 355 -12.19 -16.36 7.65
N PHE A 356 -11.28 -16.04 6.71
CA PHE A 356 -11.56 -16.19 5.27
C PHE A 356 -11.84 -17.63 4.84
N ASP A 357 -11.28 -18.63 5.52
CA ASP A 357 -11.63 -20.05 5.35
C ASP A 357 -13.13 -20.27 5.56
N ALA A 358 -13.66 -19.88 6.72
CA ALA A 358 -15.08 -20.01 7.01
C ALA A 358 -15.96 -19.18 6.08
N ILE A 359 -15.50 -17.97 5.71
CA ILE A 359 -16.24 -17.07 4.81
C ILE A 359 -16.40 -17.69 3.42
N LEU A 360 -15.40 -18.40 2.90
CA LEU A 360 -15.37 -18.81 1.49
C LEU A 360 -15.67 -20.29 1.25
N ARG A 361 -15.48 -21.17 2.24
CA ARG A 361 -15.69 -22.61 2.06
C ARG A 361 -17.14 -23.00 1.78
N MET A 362 -17.32 -24.11 1.07
CA MET A 362 -18.62 -24.76 0.97
C MET A 362 -18.97 -25.46 2.30
N PRO A 363 -20.21 -25.34 2.80
CA PRO A 363 -20.62 -26.00 4.05
C PRO A 363 -20.44 -27.53 4.02
N ASP A 364 -20.83 -28.18 2.92
CA ASP A 364 -20.82 -29.64 2.79
C ASP A 364 -19.49 -30.19 2.24
N ASN A 365 -18.58 -29.31 1.81
CA ASN A 365 -17.23 -29.67 1.38
C ASN A 365 -16.25 -28.54 1.76
N PRO A 366 -15.80 -28.50 3.03
CA PRO A 366 -15.01 -27.38 3.58
C PRO A 366 -13.66 -27.13 2.89
N GLU A 367 -13.11 -28.09 2.15
CA GLU A 367 -11.87 -27.89 1.39
C GLU A 367 -12.10 -27.20 0.04
N SER A 368 -13.34 -26.94 -0.37
CA SER A 368 -13.63 -26.37 -1.69
C SER A 368 -14.33 -25.01 -1.63
N LEU A 369 -14.09 -24.22 -2.69
CA LEU A 369 -14.76 -22.96 -2.97
C LEU A 369 -15.99 -23.23 -3.85
N PRO A 370 -17.13 -22.54 -3.64
CA PRO A 370 -18.23 -22.56 -4.59
C PRO A 370 -17.77 -22.09 -5.98
N ALA A 371 -18.16 -22.82 -7.03
CA ALA A 371 -17.75 -22.53 -8.41
C ALA A 371 -18.10 -21.09 -8.86
N ALA A 372 -19.21 -20.54 -8.37
CA ALA A 372 -19.67 -19.20 -8.71
C ALA A 372 -18.74 -18.07 -8.21
N ILE A 373 -17.87 -18.33 -7.23
CA ILE A 373 -17.05 -17.30 -6.59
C ILE A 373 -15.55 -17.48 -6.81
N THR A 374 -15.13 -18.37 -7.71
CA THR A 374 -13.72 -18.64 -8.00
C THR A 374 -13.47 -18.69 -9.50
N ARG A 375 -12.23 -18.40 -9.91
CA ARG A 375 -11.77 -18.58 -11.29
C ARG A 375 -11.11 -19.95 -11.51
N ASP A 376 -10.29 -20.39 -10.57
CA ASP A 376 -9.39 -21.55 -10.71
C ASP A 376 -9.36 -22.44 -9.46
N HIS A 377 -10.42 -22.36 -8.66
CA HIS A 377 -10.58 -23.05 -7.38
C HIS A 377 -9.50 -22.74 -6.34
N LEU A 378 -8.75 -21.65 -6.54
CA LEU A 378 -7.81 -21.07 -5.57
C LEU A 378 -8.08 -19.58 -5.39
N HIS A 379 -8.14 -18.85 -6.50
CA HIS A 379 -8.38 -17.42 -6.49
C HIS A 379 -9.88 -17.11 -6.56
N PRO A 380 -10.41 -16.27 -5.65
CA PRO A 380 -11.75 -15.73 -5.76
C PRO A 380 -11.93 -14.94 -7.07
N ASN A 381 -13.09 -14.98 -7.72
CA ASN A 381 -13.41 -14.02 -8.78
C ASN A 381 -13.98 -12.72 -8.17
N ASP A 382 -14.51 -11.79 -8.98
CA ASP A 382 -15.11 -10.54 -8.47
C ASP A 382 -16.19 -10.79 -7.40
N ALA A 383 -17.05 -11.78 -7.59
CA ALA A 383 -18.08 -12.15 -6.61
C ALA A 383 -17.48 -12.72 -5.31
N GLY A 384 -16.39 -13.49 -5.43
CA GLY A 384 -15.66 -14.02 -4.29
C GLY A 384 -14.93 -12.94 -3.49
N TYR A 385 -14.27 -11.98 -4.14
CA TYR A 385 -13.67 -10.83 -3.45
C TYR A 385 -14.73 -9.95 -2.79
N ALA A 386 -15.89 -9.75 -3.43
CA ALA A 386 -17.02 -9.06 -2.81
C ALA A 386 -17.53 -9.82 -1.58
N ARG A 387 -17.64 -11.15 -1.64
CA ARG A 387 -18.01 -11.99 -0.49
C ARG A 387 -17.01 -11.86 0.66
N MET A 388 -15.72 -11.90 0.38
CA MET A 388 -14.67 -11.67 1.38
C MET A 388 -14.84 -10.30 2.03
N ALA A 389 -14.87 -9.25 1.21
CA ALA A 389 -14.94 -7.88 1.70
C ALA A 389 -16.20 -7.64 2.52
N ASN A 390 -17.37 -8.15 2.10
CA ASN A 390 -18.65 -7.94 2.78
C ASN A 390 -18.77 -8.67 4.12
N ALA A 391 -18.08 -9.79 4.31
CA ALA A 391 -18.14 -10.59 5.53
C ALA A 391 -17.24 -10.05 6.66
N ILE A 392 -16.32 -9.12 6.36
CA ILE A 392 -15.45 -8.52 7.38
C ILE A 392 -16.29 -7.61 8.29
N ASP A 393 -16.19 -7.86 9.60
CA ASP A 393 -16.74 -6.99 10.63
C ASP A 393 -15.92 -5.69 10.70
N LEU A 394 -16.60 -4.56 10.44
CA LEU A 394 -15.96 -3.25 10.41
C LEU A 394 -15.55 -2.76 11.82
N SER A 395 -16.12 -3.35 12.88
CA SER A 395 -15.79 -2.99 14.26
C SER A 395 -14.31 -3.25 14.61
N LEU A 396 -13.67 -4.21 13.92
CA LEU A 396 -12.23 -4.52 14.02
C LEU A 396 -11.34 -3.30 13.72
N PHE A 397 -11.85 -2.37 12.91
CA PHE A 397 -11.15 -1.14 12.52
C PHE A 397 -11.60 0.09 13.32
N GLY A 398 -12.39 -0.12 14.38
CA GLY A 398 -13.00 0.96 15.16
C GLY A 398 -14.22 1.60 14.47
N CYS A 399 -14.65 1.08 13.32
CA CYS A 399 -15.85 1.55 12.64
C CYS A 399 -17.09 0.90 13.27
N LYS A 400 -17.69 1.62 14.21
CA LYS A 400 -19.03 1.32 14.74
C LYS A 400 -20.04 2.01 13.83
N ALA A 401 -20.51 1.29 12.81
CA ALA A 401 -21.56 1.79 11.92
C ALA A 401 -22.71 2.35 12.78
N ARG A 402 -23.12 3.60 12.49
CA ARG A 402 -24.20 4.26 13.22
C ARG A 402 -25.56 3.69 12.87
#